data_AF-F7ZGK7-F1
#
_entry.id   AF-F7ZGK7-F1
#
_cell.length_a   1.000
_cell.length_b   1.000
_cell.length_c   1.000
_cell.angle_alpha   90.00
_cell.angle_beta   90.00
_cell.angle_gamma   90.00
#
_symmetry.space_group_name_H-M   'P 1'
#
loop_
_entity.id
_entity.type
_entity.pdbx_description
1 polymer ?
#
loop_
_entity_poly.entity_id
_entity_poly.type
_entity_poly.pdbx_seq_one_letter_code
_entity_poly.pdbx_strand_id
1 'polypeptide(L)'
;MGAMMYCRTKPALGMLRLGLAGALMLGLAACGGGGANTQPNTLTPVTLEGAQRFATGPIGAACNVHNRRTASKARCGCVQAAANLTLSQSEQQRSARFFAEPELLQQVKLSDSPASERFWYAWAAFAETAETLCADL
;
A
#
# COMPACT_ATOMS: atom_id res chain seq x y z
N MET A 1 33.33 25.80 3.02
CA MET A 1 34.21 25.45 1.89
C MET A 1 34.21 23.94 1.79
N GLY A 2 33.78 23.22 0.76
CA GLY A 2 33.33 23.56 -0.58
C GLY A 2 32.40 22.46 -1.11
N ALA A 3 31.76 22.77 -2.23
CA ALA A 3 30.66 22.04 -2.85
C ALA A 3 31.13 20.90 -3.76
N MET A 4 30.33 19.83 -3.85
CA MET A 4 30.17 18.90 -5.00
C MET A 4 28.79 18.23 -4.80
N MET A 5 27.68 18.54 -5.48
CA MET A 5 27.41 18.96 -6.85
C MET A 5 27.91 17.96 -7.89
N TYR A 6 27.16 16.86 -8.08
CA TYR A 6 27.21 16.08 -9.32
C TYR A 6 25.83 15.69 -9.84
N CYS A 7 25.47 16.45 -10.89
CA CYS A 7 24.75 16.12 -12.12
C CYS A 7 23.62 15.07 -12.13
N ARG A 8 22.41 15.63 -12.16
CA ARG A 8 21.23 15.10 -12.82
C ARG A 8 21.49 14.98 -14.33
N THR A 9 21.51 13.76 -14.86
CA THR A 9 21.60 13.49 -16.30
C THR A 9 20.32 13.93 -17.01
N LYS A 10 20.45 14.93 -17.87
CA LYS A 10 19.45 15.35 -18.87
C LYS A 10 19.72 14.57 -20.16
N PRO A 11 18.78 13.78 -20.71
CA PRO A 11 18.89 13.36 -22.10
C PRO A 11 18.56 14.55 -23.01
N ALA A 12 19.46 14.75 -23.97
CA ALA A 12 19.56 15.89 -24.85
C ALA A 12 18.36 16.05 -25.79
N LEU A 13 17.92 17.30 -25.92
CA LEU A 13 17.03 17.77 -26.96
C LEU A 13 17.85 18.00 -28.23
N GLY A 14 17.68 17.15 -29.24
CA GLY A 14 18.26 17.29 -30.58
C GLY A 14 17.17 17.48 -31.63
N MET A 15 17.05 18.72 -32.10
CA MET A 15 16.25 19.19 -33.24
C MET A 15 16.39 18.28 -34.49
N LEU A 16 15.27 17.82 -35.06
CA LEU A 16 14.58 18.40 -36.24
C LEU A 16 15.01 17.76 -37.59
N ARG A 17 14.10 17.01 -38.24
CA ARG A 17 13.83 17.11 -39.69
C ARG A 17 12.36 16.80 -39.99
N LEU A 18 11.77 17.68 -40.79
CA LEU A 18 10.40 17.74 -41.29
C LEU A 18 9.91 16.42 -41.91
N GLY A 19 8.66 16.07 -41.59
CA GLY A 19 7.84 15.12 -42.34
C GLY A 19 6.37 15.43 -42.07
N LEU A 20 5.69 15.98 -43.07
CA LEU A 20 4.32 16.49 -43.05
C LEU A 20 3.28 15.36 -42.91
N ALA A 21 2.11 15.75 -42.37
CA ALA A 21 0.76 15.22 -42.65
C ALA A 21 0.18 14.10 -41.76
N GLY A 22 -1.05 14.34 -41.29
CA GLY A 22 -1.99 13.35 -40.74
C GLY A 22 -2.52 13.71 -39.35
N ALA A 23 -3.37 14.73 -39.22
CA ALA A 23 -4.82 14.56 -39.01
C ALA A 23 -5.17 13.70 -37.77
N LEU A 24 -5.43 14.35 -36.63
CA LEU A 24 -6.79 14.56 -36.09
C LEU A 24 -7.55 13.26 -35.79
N MET A 25 -7.54 12.84 -34.52
CA MET A 25 -8.70 12.21 -33.88
C MET A 25 -8.76 12.64 -32.40
N LEU A 26 -9.50 13.72 -32.16
CA LEU A 26 -10.13 13.94 -30.85
C LEU A 26 -11.30 12.94 -30.73
N GLY A 27 -11.27 12.13 -29.69
CA GLY A 27 -12.37 11.23 -29.34
C GLY A 27 -12.44 11.00 -27.84
N LEU A 28 -12.68 12.05 -27.05
CA LEU A 28 -13.17 11.88 -25.68
C LEU A 28 -14.68 11.57 -25.76
N ALA A 29 -15.01 10.28 -25.92
CA ALA A 29 -16.34 9.80 -25.60
C ALA A 29 -16.46 9.64 -24.08
N ALA A 30 -16.90 10.69 -23.41
CA ALA A 30 -17.44 10.61 -22.06
C ALA A 30 -18.84 9.97 -22.15
N CYS A 31 -18.99 8.75 -21.63
CA CYS A 31 -20.30 8.23 -21.26
C CYS A 31 -20.33 8.07 -19.74
N GLY A 32 -20.82 9.12 -19.08
CA GLY A 32 -21.26 9.04 -17.69
C GLY A 32 -22.62 8.36 -17.65
N GLY A 33 -22.66 7.15 -17.10
CA GLY A 33 -23.89 6.42 -16.80
C GLY A 33 -24.03 6.27 -15.28
N GLY A 34 -24.78 7.18 -14.66
CA GLY A 34 -25.22 7.04 -13.28
C GLY A 34 -26.31 5.98 -13.17
N GLY A 35 -26.09 4.97 -12.34
CA GLY A 35 -27.09 3.98 -11.96
C GLY A 35 -27.09 3.81 -10.45
N ALA A 36 -27.99 4.51 -9.77
CA ALA A 36 -28.23 4.32 -8.35
C ALA A 36 -29.34 3.27 -8.13
N ASN A 37 -28.99 2.25 -7.35
CA ASN A 37 -29.81 1.49 -6.40
C ASN A 37 -31.01 0.66 -6.89
N THR A 38 -30.84 -0.67 -6.85
CA THR A 38 -31.68 -1.59 -6.04
C THR A 38 -30.87 -2.88 -5.84
N GLN A 39 -30.25 -3.08 -4.67
CA GLN A 39 -29.61 -4.36 -4.33
C GLN A 39 -30.66 -5.25 -3.64
N PRO A 40 -31.11 -6.35 -4.25
CA PRO A 40 -31.88 -7.38 -3.57
C PRO A 40 -30.99 -8.11 -2.55
N ASN A 41 -31.60 -8.61 -1.47
CA ASN A 41 -30.97 -9.43 -0.43
C ASN A 41 -30.53 -10.80 -0.97
N THR A 42 -29.58 -10.82 -1.90
CA THR A 42 -28.90 -12.03 -2.35
C THR A 42 -27.70 -12.24 -1.45
N LEU A 43 -27.62 -13.44 -0.85
CA LEU A 43 -26.43 -13.92 -0.17
C LEU A 43 -25.31 -14.01 -1.23
N THR A 44 -24.60 -12.91 -1.43
CA THR A 44 -23.42 -12.85 -2.30
C THR A 44 -22.38 -13.80 -1.73
N PRO A 45 -21.74 -14.66 -2.53
CA PRO A 45 -20.52 -15.31 -2.07
C PRO A 45 -19.56 -14.19 -1.68
N VAL A 46 -19.20 -14.13 -0.40
CA VAL A 46 -18.18 -13.20 0.08
C VAL A 46 -16.90 -13.64 -0.61
N THR A 47 -16.55 -12.99 -1.71
CA THR A 47 -15.21 -13.11 -2.25
C THR A 47 -14.27 -12.60 -1.18
N LEU A 48 -13.16 -13.30 -0.97
CA LEU A 48 -12.18 -12.98 0.07
C LEU A 48 -11.72 -11.51 -0.02
N GLU A 49 -11.83 -10.95 -1.23
CA GLU A 49 -11.58 -9.54 -1.55
C GLU A 49 -12.43 -8.56 -0.76
N GLY A 50 -13.70 -8.87 -0.50
CA GLY A 50 -14.56 -8.02 0.32
C GLY A 50 -14.20 -8.12 1.80
N ALA A 51 -14.04 -9.34 2.31
CA ALA A 51 -13.79 -9.61 3.72
C ALA A 51 -12.48 -8.98 4.22
N GLN A 52 -11.41 -9.03 3.42
CA GLN A 52 -10.13 -8.44 3.78
C GLN A 52 -10.24 -6.93 4.03
N ARG A 53 -11.10 -6.20 3.30
CA ARG A 53 -11.28 -4.75 3.46
C ARG A 53 -11.93 -4.36 4.79
N PHE A 54 -12.56 -5.30 5.49
CA PHE A 54 -13.25 -5.07 6.76
C PHE A 54 -12.62 -5.80 7.94
N ALA A 55 -11.45 -6.41 7.78
CA ALA A 55 -10.77 -7.07 8.89
C ALA A 55 -10.41 -6.07 10.00
N THR A 56 -10.63 -6.48 11.25
CA THR A 56 -10.39 -5.65 12.45
C THR A 56 -9.34 -6.28 13.33
N GLY A 57 -8.53 -5.44 13.97
CA GLY A 57 -7.48 -5.87 14.89
C GLY A 57 -6.51 -4.74 15.21
N PRO A 58 -5.45 -5.02 15.96
CA PRO A 58 -4.52 -4.01 16.47
C PRO A 58 -3.75 -3.29 15.35
N ILE A 59 -3.37 -4.00 14.28
CA ILE A 59 -2.66 -3.41 13.13
C ILE A 59 -3.58 -2.49 12.34
N GLY A 60 -4.78 -2.94 12.02
CA GLY A 60 -5.79 -2.15 11.31
C GLY A 60 -6.19 -0.91 12.12
N ALA A 61 -6.36 -1.06 13.44
CA ALA A 61 -6.65 0.07 14.33
C ALA A 61 -5.49 1.09 14.32
N ALA A 62 -4.24 0.64 14.48
CA ALA A 62 -3.07 1.52 14.46
C ALA A 62 -2.88 2.21 13.10
N CYS A 63 -3.08 1.48 11.99
CA CYS A 63 -3.09 2.02 10.63
C CYS A 63 -4.09 3.17 10.48
N ASN A 64 -5.34 2.97 10.94
CA ASN A 64 -6.39 3.99 10.86
C ASN A 64 -6.04 5.24 11.69
N VAL A 65 -5.36 5.07 12.84
CA VAL A 65 -5.01 6.18 13.73
C VAL A 65 -3.84 6.99 13.18
N HIS A 66 -2.75 6.32 12.78
CA HIS A 66 -1.46 6.94 12.53
C HIS A 66 -1.14 7.17 11.04
N ASN A 67 -1.83 6.49 10.11
CA ASN A 67 -1.54 6.58 8.67
C ASN A 67 -2.59 7.38 7.87
N ARG A 68 -3.18 8.42 8.47
CA ARG A 68 -4.40 9.08 7.95
C ARG A 68 -4.27 9.77 6.59
N ARG A 69 -3.06 10.09 6.13
CA ARG A 69 -2.84 10.73 4.82
C ARG A 69 -2.93 9.74 3.65
N THR A 70 -2.77 8.45 3.93
CA THR A 70 -2.58 7.38 2.94
C THR A 70 -3.44 6.16 3.21
N ALA A 71 -4.25 6.18 4.28
CA ALA A 71 -5.11 5.09 4.71
C ALA A 71 -6.58 5.34 4.35
N SER A 72 -7.14 4.49 3.49
CA SER A 72 -8.58 4.24 3.43
C SER A 72 -8.96 3.18 4.47
N LYS A 73 -10.21 3.19 4.98
CA LYS A 73 -10.69 2.12 5.89
C LYS A 73 -10.51 0.74 5.25
N ALA A 74 -10.77 0.63 3.95
CA ALA A 74 -10.60 -0.59 3.17
C ALA A 74 -9.13 -1.05 3.14
N ARG A 75 -8.19 -0.12 2.91
CA ARG A 75 -6.75 -0.42 2.94
C ARG A 75 -6.30 -0.87 4.33
N CYS A 76 -6.69 -0.18 5.40
CA CYS A 76 -6.30 -0.62 6.75
C CYS A 76 -6.93 -1.96 7.16
N GLY A 77 -8.13 -2.27 6.69
CA GLY A 77 -8.69 -3.61 6.81
C GLY A 77 -7.82 -4.63 6.08
N CYS A 78 -7.46 -4.38 4.82
CA CYS A 78 -6.62 -5.29 4.04
C CYS A 78 -5.26 -5.53 4.71
N VAL A 79 -4.63 -4.48 5.22
CA VAL A 79 -3.38 -4.59 6.00
C VAL A 79 -3.59 -5.45 7.27
N GLN A 80 -4.72 -5.32 7.96
CA GLN A 80 -5.04 -6.22 9.08
C GLN A 80 -5.27 -7.67 8.63
N ALA A 81 -5.86 -7.90 7.47
CA ALA A 81 -6.03 -9.24 6.92
C ALA A 81 -4.66 -9.88 6.59
N ALA A 82 -3.74 -9.13 5.97
CA ALA A 82 -2.36 -9.56 5.76
C ALA A 82 -1.66 -9.91 7.08
N ALA A 83 -1.86 -9.11 8.13
CA ALA A 83 -1.32 -9.39 9.46
C ALA A 83 -1.90 -10.68 10.06
N ASN A 84 -3.18 -10.96 9.86
CA ASN A 84 -3.80 -12.20 10.34
C ASN A 84 -3.28 -13.46 9.64
N LEU A 85 -2.78 -13.33 8.40
CA LEU A 85 -2.20 -14.44 7.65
C LEU A 85 -0.76 -14.76 8.05
N THR A 86 -0.01 -13.77 8.53
CA THR A 86 1.46 -13.83 8.63
C THR A 86 2.00 -13.64 10.05
N LEU A 87 1.28 -12.93 10.91
CA LEU A 87 1.72 -12.59 12.26
C LEU A 87 0.86 -13.28 13.31
N SER A 88 1.52 -13.82 14.34
CA SER A 88 0.84 -14.23 15.57
C SER A 88 0.25 -13.02 16.30
N GLN A 89 -0.70 -13.26 17.21
CA GLN A 89 -1.37 -12.17 17.90
C GLN A 89 -0.40 -11.31 18.75
N SER A 90 0.63 -11.91 19.35
CA SER A 90 1.66 -11.17 20.07
C SER A 90 2.52 -10.32 19.14
N GLU A 91 2.86 -10.83 17.95
CA GLU A 91 3.60 -10.10 16.93
C GLU A 91 2.77 -8.95 16.36
N GLN A 92 1.45 -9.14 16.19
CA GLN A 92 0.55 -8.06 15.79
C GLN A 92 0.52 -6.94 16.84
N GLN A 93 0.48 -7.27 18.13
CA GLN A 93 0.52 -6.26 19.19
C GLN A 93 1.84 -5.49 19.23
N ARG A 94 2.97 -6.19 19.07
CA ARG A 94 4.28 -5.56 18.96
C ARG A 94 4.35 -4.63 17.75
N SER A 95 3.90 -5.12 16.61
CA SER A 95 3.95 -4.43 15.33
C SER A 95 3.02 -3.22 15.25
N ALA A 96 1.88 -3.24 15.93
CA ALA A 96 0.95 -2.12 16.03
C ALA A 96 1.62 -0.86 16.62
N ARG A 97 2.63 -1.03 17.49
CA ARG A 97 3.39 0.07 18.07
C ARG A 97 4.24 0.82 17.05
N PHE A 98 4.72 0.14 16.00
CA PHE A 98 5.59 0.76 14.99
C PHE A 98 4.89 1.83 14.15
N PHE A 99 3.56 1.79 14.08
CA PHE A 99 2.78 2.83 13.43
C PHE A 99 2.84 4.16 14.19
N ALA A 100 2.97 4.11 15.52
CA ALA A 100 3.13 5.28 16.37
C ALA A 100 4.61 5.67 16.54
N GLU A 101 5.50 4.68 16.63
CA GLU A 101 6.93 4.84 16.89
C GLU A 101 7.76 4.09 15.83
N PRO A 102 7.97 4.66 14.63
CA PRO A 102 8.70 4.02 13.54
C PRO A 102 10.14 3.64 13.90
N GLU A 103 10.75 4.32 14.86
CA GLU A 103 12.11 4.09 15.34
C GLU A 103 12.27 2.71 15.99
N LEU A 104 11.21 2.15 16.58
CA LEU A 104 11.24 0.80 17.14
C LEU A 104 11.47 -0.27 16.06
N LEU A 105 10.90 -0.07 14.87
CA LEU A 105 11.14 -0.96 13.74
C LEU A 105 12.58 -0.85 13.24
N GLN A 106 13.15 0.36 13.26
CA GLN A 106 14.56 0.55 12.89
C GLN A 106 15.50 -0.15 13.87
N GLN A 107 15.22 -0.09 15.18
CA GLN A 107 15.98 -0.82 16.18
C GLN A 107 15.93 -2.34 15.97
N VAL A 108 14.77 -2.88 15.57
CA VAL A 108 14.65 -4.31 15.21
C VAL A 108 15.56 -4.66 14.04
N LYS A 109 15.56 -3.86 12.97
CA LYS A 109 16.40 -4.09 11.78
C LYS A 109 17.90 -4.05 12.07
N LEU A 110 18.31 -3.24 13.04
CA LEU A 110 19.71 -3.04 13.43
C LEU A 110 20.18 -3.99 14.54
N SER A 111 19.29 -4.83 15.07
CA SER A 111 19.59 -5.72 16.18
C SER A 111 20.10 -7.07 15.69
N ASP A 112 21.27 -7.49 16.17
CA ASP A 112 21.87 -8.80 15.89
C ASP A 112 21.35 -9.92 16.80
N SER A 113 20.23 -9.69 17.51
CA SER A 113 19.67 -10.71 18.40
C SER A 113 18.81 -11.72 17.62
N PRO A 114 18.90 -13.03 17.91
CA PRO A 114 18.10 -14.06 17.23
C PRO A 114 16.59 -13.82 17.31
N ALA A 115 16.11 -13.22 18.41
CA ALA A 115 14.70 -12.87 18.58
C ALA A 115 14.27 -11.71 17.65
N SER A 116 15.15 -10.75 17.40
CA SER A 116 14.86 -9.64 16.49
C SER A 116 14.92 -10.10 15.04
N GLU A 117 15.88 -10.95 14.68
CA GLU A 117 15.95 -11.57 13.36
C GLU A 117 14.69 -12.39 13.04
N ARG A 118 14.27 -13.28 13.94
CA ARG A 118 13.04 -14.08 13.76
C ARG A 118 11.81 -13.20 13.56
N PHE A 119 11.68 -12.17 14.38
CA PHE A 119 10.57 -11.23 14.27
C PHE A 119 10.65 -10.41 12.98
N TRP A 120 11.86 -10.02 12.55
CA TRP A 120 12.09 -9.31 11.30
C TRP A 120 11.63 -10.14 10.09
N TYR A 121 11.90 -11.45 10.06
CA TYR A 121 11.39 -12.32 8.99
C TYR A 121 9.86 -12.37 8.95
N ALA A 122 9.20 -12.53 10.09
CA ALA A 122 7.73 -12.52 10.16
C ALA A 122 7.15 -11.17 9.71
N TRP A 123 7.76 -10.07 10.16
CA TRP A 123 7.34 -8.72 9.79
C TRP A 123 7.58 -8.41 8.30
N ALA A 124 8.67 -8.89 7.72
CA ALA A 124 8.95 -8.74 6.29
C ALA A 124 7.93 -9.52 5.44
N ALA A 125 7.62 -10.76 5.82
CA ALA A 125 6.59 -11.56 5.15
C ALA A 125 5.21 -10.89 5.22
N PHE A 126 4.86 -10.31 6.37
CA PHE A 126 3.68 -9.46 6.52
C PHE A 126 3.68 -8.29 5.53
N ALA A 127 4.78 -7.54 5.45
CA ALA A 127 4.86 -6.34 4.61
C ALA A 127 4.69 -6.70 3.12
N GLU A 128 5.39 -7.73 2.65
CA GLU A 128 5.28 -8.24 1.28
C GLU A 128 3.86 -8.73 0.97
N THR A 129 3.24 -9.45 1.91
CA THR A 129 1.84 -9.90 1.79
C THR A 129 0.88 -8.70 1.68
N ALA A 130 1.08 -7.67 2.51
CA ALA A 130 0.25 -6.47 2.48
C ALA A 130 0.43 -5.68 1.19
N GLU A 131 1.68 -5.55 0.69
CA GLU A 131 1.96 -4.90 -0.60
C GLU A 131 1.27 -5.62 -1.76
N THR A 132 1.31 -6.96 -1.75
CA THR A 132 0.67 -7.79 -2.77
C THR A 132 -0.85 -7.71 -2.72
N LEU A 133 -1.44 -7.84 -1.52
CA LEU A 133 -2.90 -7.92 -1.36
C LEU A 133 -3.60 -6.55 -1.48
N CYS A 134 -2.89 -5.47 -1.13
CA CYS A 134 -3.51 -4.16 -0.92
C CYS A 134 -3.06 -3.10 -1.94
N ALA A 135 -2.35 -3.47 -3.01
CA ALA A 135 -1.79 -2.55 -4.00
C ALA A 135 -2.83 -1.59 -4.61
N ASP A 136 -4.04 -2.08 -4.88
CA ASP A 136 -5.11 -1.35 -5.57
C ASP A 136 -6.10 -0.61 -4.63
N LEU A 137 -5.80 -0.51 -3.33
CA LEU A 137 -6.70 0.05 -2.30
C LEU A 137 -6.29 1.42 -1.75
#